data_AF-A0A1V3G843-F1
#
_entry.id   AF-A0A1V3G843-F1
#
_cell.length_a   1.000
_cell.length_b   1.000
_cell.length_c   1.000
_cell.angle_alpha   90.00
_cell.angle_beta   90.00
_cell.angle_gamma   90.00
#
_symmetry.space_group_name_H-M   'P 1'
#
loop_
_entity.id
_entity.type
_entity.pdbx_description
1 polymer ?
#
loop_
_entity_poly.entity_id
_entity_poly.type
_entity_poly.pdbx_seq_one_letter_code
_entity_poly.pdbx_strand_id
1 'polypeptide(L)'
;MKSFMVIGNIVFSGFMTFFITMFYAGGTIAENYTDKTYVAPEFFMTIPICWAIGAIMIWRYFTKHPLKDMSFVMIVLINFALWLSIPIGIQLGYTINQS
;
A
#
# COMPACT_ATOMS: atom_id res chain seq x y z
N MET A 1 -9.99 -7.26 -20.33
CA MET A 1 -8.61 -6.73 -20.24
C MET A 1 -8.47 -5.65 -19.17
N LYS A 2 -9.20 -4.52 -19.24
CA LYS A 2 -9.09 -3.43 -18.26
C LYS A 2 -9.32 -3.86 -16.79
N SER A 3 -10.34 -4.68 -16.53
CA SER A 3 -10.60 -5.18 -15.16
C SER A 3 -9.48 -6.05 -14.60
N PHE A 4 -8.84 -6.85 -15.46
CA PHE A 4 -7.69 -7.68 -15.07
C PHE A 4 -6.52 -6.81 -14.61
N MET A 5 -6.28 -5.65 -15.25
CA MET A 5 -5.23 -4.72 -14.83
C MET A 5 -5.49 -4.12 -13.46
N VAL A 6 -6.74 -3.70 -13.19
CA VAL A 6 -7.11 -3.13 -11.89
C VAL A 6 -6.99 -4.18 -10.79
N ILE A 7 -7.60 -5.35 -10.98
CA ILE A 7 -7.57 -6.42 -9.99
C ILE A 7 -6.14 -6.92 -9.78
N GLY A 8 -5.39 -7.13 -10.87
CA GLY A 8 -3.98 -7.52 -10.82
C GLY A 8 -3.12 -6.52 -10.05
N ASN A 9 -3.30 -5.22 -10.27
CA ASN A 9 -2.56 -4.20 -9.54
C ASN A 9 -2.97 -4.13 -8.05
N ILE A 10 -4.24 -4.29 -7.72
CA ILE A 10 -4.69 -4.34 -6.31
C ILE A 10 -4.07 -5.55 -5.60
N VAL A 11 -4.14 -6.75 -6.21
CA VAL A 11 -3.56 -7.96 -5.61
C VAL A 11 -2.04 -7.86 -5.49
N PHE A 12 -1.37 -7.40 -6.54
CA PHE A 12 0.09 -7.27 -6.55
C PHE A 12 0.57 -6.19 -5.56
N SER A 13 -0.09 -5.03 -5.51
CA SER A 13 0.24 -3.99 -4.53
C SER A 13 -0.06 -4.43 -3.10
N GLY A 14 -1.10 -5.23 -2.86
CA GLY A 14 -1.38 -5.82 -1.55
C GLY A 14 -0.30 -6.80 -1.12
N PHE A 15 0.17 -7.65 -2.03
CA PHE A 15 1.30 -8.54 -1.79
C PHE A 15 2.56 -7.74 -1.45
N MET A 16 2.90 -6.72 -2.24
CA MET A 16 4.04 -5.84 -1.98
C MET A 16 3.91 -5.10 -0.64
N THR A 17 2.73 -4.63 -0.30
CA THR A 17 2.44 -3.99 0.99
C THR A 17 2.79 -4.93 2.14
N PHE A 18 2.46 -6.21 2.07
CA PHE A 18 2.83 -7.19 3.08
C PHE A 18 4.36 -7.32 3.25
N PHE A 19 5.13 -7.46 2.16
CA PHE A 19 6.60 -7.55 2.25
C PHE A 19 7.22 -6.27 2.80
N ILE A 20 6.73 -5.11 2.36
CA ILE A 20 7.21 -3.81 2.82
C ILE A 20 6.92 -3.64 4.31
N THR A 21 5.70 -3.97 4.76
CA THR A 21 5.35 -3.98 6.18
C THR A 21 6.29 -4.86 7.00
N MET A 22 6.53 -6.09 6.57
CA MET A 22 7.43 -7.02 7.28
C MET A 22 8.87 -6.47 7.35
N PHE A 23 9.37 -5.89 6.26
CA PHE A 23 10.69 -5.29 6.20
C PHE A 23 10.85 -4.08 7.13
N TYR A 24 9.87 -3.18 7.14
CA TYR A 24 9.88 -1.99 8.01
C TYR A 24 9.67 -2.37 9.47
N ALA A 25 8.74 -3.27 9.78
CA ALA A 25 8.50 -3.72 11.15
C ALA A 25 9.70 -4.48 11.74
N GLY A 26 10.48 -5.16 10.90
CA GLY A 26 11.72 -5.85 11.28
C GLY A 26 12.94 -4.93 11.51
N GLY A 27 12.79 -3.60 11.43
CA GLY A 27 13.91 -2.68 11.67
C GLY A 27 14.76 -2.38 10.44
N THR A 28 14.28 -2.70 9.23
CA THR A 28 15.00 -2.48 7.96
C THR A 28 16.42 -3.07 7.98
N ILE A 29 17.38 -2.50 7.23
CA ILE A 29 18.78 -2.96 7.21
C ILE A 29 19.56 -2.41 8.42
N ALA A 30 19.12 -1.30 9.01
CA ALA A 30 19.88 -0.58 10.04
C ALA A 30 19.68 -1.17 11.45
N GLU A 31 18.47 -1.63 11.79
CA GLU A 31 18.12 -1.98 13.17
C GLU A 31 17.90 -3.49 13.39
N ASN A 32 18.14 -4.32 12.37
CA ASN A 32 18.01 -5.79 12.44
C ASN A 32 19.11 -6.49 13.27
N TYR A 33 19.87 -5.74 14.07
CA TYR A 33 20.90 -6.26 14.98
C TYR A 33 20.41 -6.39 16.43
N THR A 34 19.16 -6.03 16.71
CA THR A 34 18.55 -6.24 18.03
C THR A 34 18.06 -7.68 18.19
N ASP A 35 18.09 -8.25 19.40
CA ASP A 35 17.52 -9.58 19.73
C ASP A 35 15.99 -9.69 19.54
N LYS A 36 15.34 -8.62 19.06
CA LYS A 36 13.90 -8.56 18.80
C LYS A 36 13.64 -8.79 17.32
N THR A 37 12.71 -9.69 17.02
CA THR A 37 12.23 -9.95 15.65
C THR A 37 11.51 -8.76 15.02
N TYR A 38 10.85 -7.92 15.84
CA TYR A 38 10.15 -6.71 15.38
C TYR A 38 10.60 -5.51 16.22
N VAL A 39 11.28 -4.58 15.57
CA VAL A 39 11.82 -3.37 16.18
C VAL A 39 10.79 -2.25 16.18
N ALA A 40 9.94 -2.23 15.15
CA ALA A 40 9.02 -1.14 14.85
C ALA A 40 7.60 -1.67 14.52
N PRO A 41 6.88 -2.26 15.49
CA PRO A 41 5.61 -2.93 15.25
C PRO A 41 4.48 -2.01 14.74
N GLU A 42 4.58 -0.70 14.92
CA GLU A 42 3.63 0.30 14.41
C GLU A 42 3.47 0.25 12.88
N PHE A 43 4.48 -0.23 12.14
CA PHE A 43 4.39 -0.43 10.69
C PHE A 43 3.38 -1.52 10.30
N PHE A 44 3.07 -2.47 11.19
CA PHE A 44 1.99 -3.45 10.96
C PHE A 44 0.60 -2.82 10.86
N MET A 45 0.42 -1.64 11.44
CA MET A 45 -0.84 -0.91 11.35
C MET A 45 -0.79 0.14 10.24
N THR A 46 0.22 1.01 10.24
CA THR A 46 0.23 2.19 9.36
C THR A 46 0.25 1.84 7.88
N ILE A 47 1.14 0.94 7.46
CA ILE A 47 1.31 0.58 6.04
C ILE A 47 0.08 -0.17 5.50
N PRO A 48 -0.42 -1.26 6.14
CA PRO A 48 -1.60 -1.97 5.65
C PRO A 48 -2.88 -1.13 5.68
N ILE A 49 -3.06 -0.27 6.69
CA ILE A 49 -4.26 0.59 6.79
C ILE A 49 -4.26 1.61 5.65
N CYS A 50 -3.14 2.29 5.39
CA CYS A 50 -3.07 3.26 4.29
C CYS A 50 -3.32 2.59 2.94
N TRP A 51 -2.75 1.40 2.71
CA TRP A 51 -3.04 0.62 1.50
C TRP A 51 -4.51 0.21 1.40
N ALA A 52 -5.11 -0.27 2.49
CA ALA A 52 -6.51 -0.67 2.52
C ALA A 52 -7.45 0.50 2.19
N ILE A 53 -7.17 1.70 2.73
CA ILE A 53 -7.91 2.92 2.38
C ILE A 53 -7.79 3.22 0.88
N GLY A 54 -6.59 3.18 0.33
CA GLY A 54 -6.35 3.39 -1.11
C GLY A 54 -7.09 2.36 -1.97
N ALA A 55 -7.03 1.08 -1.61
CA ALA A 55 -7.70 -0.01 -2.32
C ALA A 55 -9.23 0.15 -2.28
N ILE A 56 -9.81 0.52 -1.13
CA ILE A 56 -11.24 0.80 -0.98
C ILE A 56 -11.66 1.99 -1.85
N MET A 57 -10.87 3.07 -1.87
CA MET A 57 -11.16 4.25 -2.70
C MET A 57 -11.19 3.89 -4.18
N ILE A 58 -10.20 3.13 -4.66
CA ILE A 58 -10.12 2.67 -6.04
C ILE A 58 -11.28 1.73 -6.38
N TRP A 59 -11.60 0.79 -5.49
CA TRP A 59 -12.73 -0.10 -5.65
C TRP A 59 -14.05 0.68 -5.79
N ARG A 60 -14.32 1.62 -4.88
CA ARG A 60 -15.51 2.49 -4.92
C ARG A 60 -15.55 3.38 -6.16
N TYR A 61 -14.40 3.81 -6.66
CA TYR A 61 -14.33 4.61 -7.88
C TYR A 61 -14.76 3.79 -9.10
N PHE A 62 -14.25 2.56 -9.23
CA PHE A 62 -14.61 1.68 -10.36
C PHE A 62 -16.01 1.06 -10.24
N THR A 63 -16.61 0.98 -9.05
CA THR A 63 -18.03 0.61 -8.93
C THR A 63 -18.97 1.72 -9.39
N LYS A 64 -18.59 2.99 -9.21
CA LYS A 64 -19.37 4.15 -9.66
C LYS A 64 -19.16 4.50 -11.13
N HIS A 65 -17.97 4.25 -11.66
CA HIS A 65 -17.62 4.60 -13.03
C HIS A 65 -17.16 3.35 -13.80
N PRO A 66 -17.99 2.82 -14.72
CA PRO A 66 -17.68 1.57 -15.41
C PRO A 66 -16.43 1.71 -16.27
N LEU A 67 -15.57 0.69 -16.21
CA LEU A 67 -14.28 0.62 -16.93
C LEU A 67 -14.38 0.73 -18.46
N LYS A 68 -15.58 0.54 -19.02
CA LYS A 68 -15.84 0.63 -20.46
C LYS A 68 -15.61 2.05 -20.97
N ASP A 69 -16.03 3.05 -20.19
CA ASP A 69 -16.07 4.45 -20.60
C ASP A 69 -14.79 5.22 -20.24
N MET A 70 -13.88 4.60 -19.48
CA MET A 70 -12.61 5.20 -19.10
C MET A 70 -11.50 4.97 -20.12
N SER A 71 -10.69 6.00 -20.32
CA SER A 71 -9.45 5.91 -21.08
C SER A 71 -8.44 5.00 -20.37
N PHE A 72 -7.59 4.34 -21.15
CA PHE A 72 -6.54 3.47 -20.62
C PHE A 72 -5.56 4.25 -19.72
N VAL A 73 -5.20 5.46 -20.13
CA VAL A 73 -4.29 6.35 -19.37
C VAL A 73 -4.84 6.63 -17.97
N MET A 74 -6.14 6.92 -17.86
CA MET A 74 -6.76 7.21 -16.56
C MET A 74 -6.73 5.99 -15.63
N ILE A 75 -6.98 4.79 -16.15
CA ILE A 75 -6.88 3.55 -15.39
C ILE A 75 -5.46 3.35 -14.87
N VAL A 76 -4.45 3.57 -15.70
CA VAL A 76 -3.05 3.46 -15.28
C VAL A 76 -2.73 4.47 -14.18
N LEU A 77 -3.12 5.74 -14.33
CA LEU A 77 -2.88 6.78 -13.31
C LEU A 77 -3.53 6.46 -11.96
N ILE A 78 -4.78 5.98 -11.95
CA ILE A 78 -5.47 5.59 -10.71
C ILE A 78 -4.76 4.40 -10.05
N ASN A 79 -4.31 3.44 -10.84
CA ASN A 79 -3.56 2.30 -10.33
C ASN A 79 -2.20 2.72 -9.75
N PHE A 80 -1.49 3.66 -10.38
CA PHE A 80 -0.27 4.27 -9.84
C PHE A 80 -0.55 5.07 -8.56
N ALA A 81 -1.70 5.74 -8.45
CA ALA A 81 -2.07 6.47 -7.24
C ALA A 81 -2.21 5.54 -6.01
N LEU A 82 -2.59 4.26 -6.20
CA LEU A 82 -2.60 3.27 -5.11
C LEU A 82 -1.22 3.14 -4.46
N TRP A 83 -0.15 3.18 -5.26
CA TRP A 83 1.21 3.00 -4.76
C TRP A 83 1.66 4.13 -3.85
N LEU A 84 1.05 5.32 -3.94
CA LEU A 84 1.31 6.43 -3.03
C LEU A 84 0.84 6.13 -1.60
N SER A 85 -0.08 5.19 -1.40
CA SER A 85 -0.52 4.79 -0.06
C SER A 85 0.60 4.16 0.78
N ILE A 86 1.57 3.50 0.15
CA ILE A 86 2.69 2.83 0.81
C ILE A 86 3.67 3.84 1.43
N PRO A 87 4.25 4.83 0.70
CA PRO A 87 5.11 5.84 1.29
C PRO A 87 4.38 6.72 2.31
N ILE A 88 3.07 6.97 2.13
CA ILE A 88 2.26 7.65 3.15
C ILE A 88 2.21 6.83 4.43
N GLY A 89 1.95 5.51 4.34
CA GLY A 89 1.96 4.61 5.49
C GLY A 89 3.32 4.56 6.20
N ILE A 90 4.42 4.53 5.43
CA ILE A 90 5.79 4.59 5.97
C ILE A 90 6.02 5.90 6.74
N GLN A 91 5.66 7.05 6.15
CA GLN A 91 5.86 8.36 6.79
C GLN A 91 5.06 8.46 8.09
N LEU A 92 3.82 7.96 8.12
CA LEU A 92 3.01 7.90 9.33
C LEU A 92 3.62 6.99 10.39
N GLY A 93 4.16 5.82 9.99
CA GLY A 93 4.88 4.94 10.91
C GLY A 93 6.07 5.63 11.56
N TYR A 94 6.89 6.35 10.79
CA TYR A 94 7.99 7.13 11.35
C TYR A 94 7.53 8.24 12.29
N THR A 95 6.43 8.91 11.99
CA THR A 95 5.89 9.98 12.82
C THR A 95 5.41 9.45 14.18
N ILE A 96 4.83 8.25 14.19
CA ILE A 96 4.34 7.58 15.41
C ILE A 96 5.49 6.98 16.24
N ASN A 97 6.52 6.43 15.59
CA ASN A 97 7.67 5.86 16.31
C ASN A 97 8.50 6.94 17.04
N GLN A 98 8.53 8.16 16.50
CA GLN A 98 9.26 9.28 17.11
C GLN A 98 8.50 10.02 18.23
N SER A 99 7.24 9.66 18.52
CA SER A 99 6.40 10.27 19.57
C SER A 99 6.40 9.49 20.86
#